data_AF-X0QGN1-F1
#
_entry.id   AF-X0QGN1-F1
#
_cell.length_a   1.000
_cell.length_b   1.000
_cell.length_c   1.000
_cell.angle_alpha   90.00
_cell.angle_beta   90.00
_cell.angle_gamma   90.00
#
_symmetry.space_group_name_H-M   'P 1'
#
loop_
_entity.id
_entity.type
_entity.pdbx_description
1 polymer ?
#
loop_
_entity_poly.entity_id
_entity_poly.type
_entity_poly.pdbx_seq_one_letter_code
_entity_poly.pdbx_strand_id
1 'polypeptide(L)'
;MTHKKCPDCHGTRLNELVRSNHINGKNIADVCGLTLSEVVTFLSHIKDPLAASIIRELTTMLNSLIDIGLGYLSLDRGTNSLSGGEAQRIKIAKYLNSSLSDLVYILDEPSVGLHPHDIRLVKQALTKLKDQGNTILIVEHNPLMMTGLITP
;
A
#
# COMPACT_ATOMS: atom_id res chain seq x y z
N MET A 1 -2.82 26.83 6.92
CA MET A 1 -1.36 26.83 6.76
C MET A 1 -1.04 26.74 5.28
N THR A 2 -0.35 27.73 4.71
CA THR A 2 0.00 27.77 3.28
C THR A 2 1.28 26.97 3.04
N HIS A 3 1.14 25.73 2.54
CA HIS A 3 2.29 24.95 2.09
C HIS A 3 2.83 25.56 0.79
N LYS A 4 4.00 26.19 0.85
CA LYS A 4 4.73 26.66 -0.33
C LYS A 4 5.74 25.60 -0.75
N LYS A 5 5.86 25.32 -2.05
CA LYS A 5 6.92 24.43 -2.57
C LYS A 5 8.28 25.06 -2.28
N CYS A 6 9.21 24.26 -1.76
CA CYS A 6 10.59 24.67 -1.54
C CYS A 6 11.22 25.07 -2.90
N PRO A 7 11.91 26.23 -3.00
CA PRO A 7 12.50 26.66 -4.27
C PRO A 7 13.68 25.78 -4.71
N ASP A 8 14.39 25.13 -3.78
CA ASP A 8 15.61 24.36 -4.11
C ASP A 8 15.28 22.94 -4.59
N CYS A 9 14.41 22.25 -3.85
CA CYS A 9 14.02 20.86 -4.15
C CYS A 9 12.69 20.77 -4.91
N HIS A 10 12.00 21.88 -5.14
CA HIS A 10 10.66 21.95 -5.77
C HIS A 10 9.60 21.05 -5.12
N GLY A 11 9.78 20.70 -3.84
CA GLY A 11 8.88 19.83 -3.09
C GLY A 11 9.26 18.35 -3.10
N THR A 12 10.32 17.95 -3.81
CA THR A 12 10.81 16.55 -3.83
C THR A 12 11.43 16.11 -2.50
N ARG A 13 11.86 17.07 -1.66
CA ARG A 13 12.53 16.83 -0.36
C ARG A 13 13.87 16.10 -0.47
N LEU A 14 14.47 16.14 -1.66
CA LEU A 14 15.76 15.52 -1.96
C LEU A 14 16.76 16.57 -2.44
N ASN A 15 18.03 16.34 -2.14
CA ASN A 15 19.11 17.19 -2.63
C ASN A 15 19.37 16.93 -4.13
N GLU A 16 20.15 17.80 -4.76
CA GLU A 16 20.48 17.71 -6.19
C GLU A 16 21.23 16.43 -6.54
N LEU A 17 22.19 16.01 -5.71
CA LEU A 17 22.97 14.79 -5.93
C LEU A 17 22.07 13.56 -6.06
N VAL A 18 21.08 13.39 -5.18
CA VAL A 18 20.12 12.28 -5.27
C VAL A 18 19.27 12.38 -6.54
N ARG A 19 18.79 13.58 -6.90
CA ARG A 19 17.97 13.80 -8.10
C ARG A 19 18.73 13.64 -9.42
N SER A 20 20.05 13.74 -9.40
CA SER A 20 20.89 13.55 -10.59
C SER A 20 21.02 12.08 -11.02
N ASN A 21 20.68 11.12 -10.14
CA ASN A 21 20.72 9.70 -10.45
C ASN A 21 19.43 9.25 -11.14
N HIS A 22 19.57 8.52 -12.25
CA HIS A 22 18.45 8.08 -13.07
C HIS A 22 18.50 6.58 -13.33
N ILE A 23 17.33 5.95 -13.27
CA ILE A 23 17.10 4.58 -13.76
C ILE A 23 16.06 4.69 -14.88
N ASN A 24 16.38 4.19 -16.07
CA ASN A 24 15.50 4.29 -17.24
C ASN A 24 14.97 5.72 -17.50
N GLY A 25 15.83 6.73 -17.30
CA GLY A 25 15.51 8.14 -17.54
C GLY A 25 14.63 8.81 -16.47
N LYS A 26 14.36 8.16 -15.33
CA LYS A 26 13.63 8.75 -14.19
C LYS A 26 14.48 8.77 -12.95
N ASN A 27 14.47 9.88 -12.21
CA ASN A 27 15.05 9.92 -10.87
C ASN A 27 14.05 9.42 -9.82
N ILE A 28 14.49 9.25 -8.57
CA ILE A 28 13.65 8.74 -7.49
C ILE A 28 12.40 9.60 -7.21
N ALA A 29 12.49 10.93 -7.38
CA ALA A 29 11.33 11.81 -7.19
C ALA A 29 10.29 11.62 -8.30
N ASP A 30 10.74 11.44 -9.55
CA ASP A 30 9.85 11.16 -10.68
C ASP A 30 9.11 9.85 -10.48
N VAL A 31 9.80 8.80 -9.99
CA VAL A 31 9.20 7.50 -9.69
C VAL A 31 8.23 7.60 -8.51
N CYS A 32 8.57 8.34 -7.45
CA CYS A 32 7.67 8.53 -6.30
C CYS A 32 6.40 9.31 -6.65
N GLY A 33 6.42 10.13 -7.69
CA GLY A 33 5.25 10.85 -8.21
C GLY A 33 4.35 10.01 -9.13
N LEU A 34 4.79 8.83 -9.54
CA LEU A 34 3.94 7.87 -10.27
C LEU A 34 2.90 7.25 -9.34
N THR A 35 1.78 6.81 -9.92
CA THR A 35 0.85 5.92 -9.20
C THR A 35 1.50 4.59 -8.87
N LEU A 36 1.07 3.88 -7.82
CA LEU A 36 1.67 2.60 -7.44
C LEU A 36 1.63 1.58 -8.58
N SER A 37 0.55 1.56 -9.37
CA SER A 37 0.43 0.73 -10.58
C SER A 37 1.50 1.06 -11.64
N GLU A 38 1.79 2.34 -11.84
CA GLU A 38 2.84 2.79 -12.73
C GLU A 38 4.24 2.50 -12.17
N VAL A 39 4.45 2.56 -10.84
CA VAL A 39 5.71 2.17 -10.20
C VAL A 39 5.98 0.67 -10.44
N VAL A 40 4.99 -0.20 -10.26
CA VAL A 40 5.15 -1.64 -10.57
C VAL A 40 5.54 -1.85 -12.04
N THR A 41 4.88 -1.11 -12.94
CA THR A 41 5.23 -1.14 -14.37
C THR A 41 6.66 -0.66 -14.61
N PHE A 42 7.09 0.43 -13.99
CA PHE A 42 8.46 0.95 -14.08
C PHE A 42 9.49 -0.07 -13.58
N LEU A 43 9.25 -0.69 -12.42
CA LEU A 43 10.13 -1.70 -11.83
C LEU A 43 10.32 -2.91 -12.76
N SER A 44 9.27 -3.32 -13.49
CA SER A 44 9.34 -4.46 -14.42
C SER A 44 10.31 -4.24 -15.60
N HIS A 45 10.63 -2.98 -15.91
CA HIS A 45 11.57 -2.60 -16.98
C HIS A 45 13.03 -2.56 -16.52
N ILE A 46 13.31 -2.73 -15.23
CA ILE A 46 14.68 -2.82 -14.71
C ILE A 46 15.13 -4.29 -14.84
N LYS A 47 16.16 -4.54 -15.65
CA LYS A 47 16.64 -5.90 -15.98
C LYS A 47 17.97 -6.27 -15.32
N ASP A 48 18.52 -5.39 -14.49
CA ASP A 48 19.79 -5.62 -13.82
C ASP A 48 19.68 -6.79 -12.82
N PRO A 49 20.51 -7.86 -12.96
CA PRO A 49 20.49 -9.00 -12.05
C PRO A 49 20.75 -8.63 -10.58
N LEU A 50 21.56 -7.59 -10.31
CA LEU A 50 21.86 -7.14 -8.95
C LEU A 50 20.62 -6.53 -8.27
N ALA A 51 19.69 -5.97 -9.05
CA ALA A 51 18.46 -5.39 -8.55
C ALA A 51 17.31 -6.40 -8.41
N ALA A 52 17.46 -7.62 -8.95
CA ALA A 52 16.36 -8.58 -9.09
C ALA A 52 15.67 -8.93 -7.76
N SER A 53 16.44 -9.10 -6.67
CA SER A 53 15.86 -9.40 -5.35
C SER A 53 15.05 -8.22 -4.79
N ILE A 54 15.60 -7.01 -4.89
CA ILE A 54 14.95 -5.79 -4.38
C ILE A 54 13.70 -5.48 -5.19
N ILE A 55 13.76 -5.62 -6.52
CA ILE A 55 12.59 -5.44 -7.40
C ILE A 55 11.46 -6.39 -7.01
N ARG A 56 11.77 -7.67 -6.79
CA ARG A 56 10.76 -8.66 -6.38
C ARG A 56 10.07 -8.28 -5.07
N GLU A 57 10.84 -7.83 -4.09
CA GLU A 57 10.32 -7.40 -2.78
C GLU A 57 9.44 -6.14 -2.91
N LEU A 58 9.92 -5.12 -3.62
CA LEU A 58 9.16 -3.89 -3.88
C LEU A 58 7.86 -4.17 -4.66
N THR A 59 7.93 -4.98 -5.71
CA THR A 59 6.74 -5.38 -6.49
C THR A 59 5.73 -6.12 -5.63
N THR A 60 6.18 -7.01 -4.74
CA THR A 60 5.27 -7.72 -3.80
C THR A 60 4.58 -6.72 -2.87
N MET A 61 5.34 -5.80 -2.28
CA MET A 61 4.81 -4.79 -1.37
C MET A 61 3.79 -3.87 -2.04
N LEU A 62 4.10 -3.40 -3.25
CA LEU A 62 3.24 -2.53 -4.04
C LEU A 62 1.98 -3.26 -4.52
N ASN A 63 2.09 -4.51 -4.94
CA ASN A 63 0.93 -5.30 -5.35
C ASN A 63 -0.05 -5.52 -4.18
N SER A 64 0.45 -5.76 -2.97
CA SER A 64 -0.42 -5.84 -1.78
C SER A 64 -1.21 -4.56 -1.52
N LEU A 65 -0.67 -3.38 -1.88
CA LEU A 65 -1.40 -2.10 -1.80
C LEU A 65 -2.39 -1.94 -2.98
N ILE A 66 -2.01 -2.38 -4.18
CA ILE A 66 -2.87 -2.34 -5.37
C ILE A 66 -4.08 -3.25 -5.20
N ASP A 67 -3.88 -4.46 -4.67
CA ASP A 67 -4.91 -5.47 -4.44
C ASP A 67 -6.03 -4.99 -3.52
N ILE A 68 -5.73 -4.03 -2.63
CA ILE A 68 -6.70 -3.41 -1.73
C ILE A 68 -7.22 -2.07 -2.27
N GLY A 69 -7.00 -1.80 -3.55
CA GLY A 69 -7.54 -0.66 -4.28
C GLY A 69 -6.77 0.64 -4.12
N LEU A 70 -5.51 0.61 -3.64
CA LEU A 70 -4.69 1.82 -3.48
C LEU A 70 -3.76 2.09 -4.66
N GLY A 71 -3.96 1.41 -5.79
CA GLY A 71 -3.08 1.53 -6.96
C GLY A 71 -2.98 2.94 -7.55
N TYR A 72 -3.98 3.78 -7.31
CA TYR A 72 -4.03 5.18 -7.78
C TYR A 72 -3.22 6.15 -6.91
N LEU A 73 -2.74 5.72 -5.73
CA LEU A 73 -1.92 6.56 -4.87
C LEU A 73 -0.51 6.70 -5.43
N SER A 74 0.15 7.81 -5.11
CA SER A 74 1.59 7.99 -5.32
C SER A 74 2.35 7.87 -4.00
N LEU A 75 3.64 7.54 -4.07
CA LEU A 75 4.49 7.38 -2.88
C LEU A 75 4.84 8.73 -2.23
N ASP A 76 4.78 9.82 -2.99
CA ASP A 76 5.03 11.18 -2.50
C ASP A 76 3.80 11.84 -1.84
N ARG A 77 2.63 11.19 -1.88
CA ARG A 77 1.40 11.70 -1.27
C ARG A 77 1.54 11.71 0.25
N GLY A 78 1.37 12.89 0.85
CA GLY A 78 1.45 13.05 2.30
C GLY A 78 0.32 12.30 3.03
N THR A 79 0.66 11.63 4.12
CA THR A 79 -0.27 10.85 4.96
C THR A 79 -1.46 11.68 5.46
N ASN A 80 -1.27 12.98 5.68
CA ASN A 80 -2.31 13.89 6.16
C ASN A 80 -3.42 14.15 5.13
N SER A 81 -3.18 13.81 3.85
CA SER A 81 -4.17 13.95 2.78
C SER A 81 -4.98 12.68 2.55
N LEU A 82 -4.68 11.59 3.26
CA LEU A 82 -5.37 10.33 3.11
C LEU A 82 -6.75 10.39 3.76
N SER A 83 -7.74 9.80 3.09
CA SER A 83 -9.02 9.53 3.73
C SER A 83 -8.85 8.49 4.84
N GLY A 84 -9.80 8.44 5.78
CA GLY A 84 -9.81 7.41 6.82
C GLY A 84 -9.74 5.99 6.23
N GLY A 85 -10.44 5.76 5.11
CA GLY A 85 -10.41 4.48 4.43
C GLY A 85 -9.15 4.16 3.65
N GLU A 86 -8.45 5.16 3.11
CA GLU A 86 -7.11 4.96 2.56
C GLU A 86 -6.12 4.59 3.68
N ALA A 87 -6.13 5.32 4.80
CA ALA A 87 -5.24 5.07 5.93
C ALA A 87 -5.47 3.68 6.55
N GLN A 88 -6.73 3.28 6.73
CA GLN A 88 -7.09 1.97 7.26
C GLN A 88 -6.61 0.83 6.35
N ARG A 89 -6.79 0.97 5.03
CA ARG A 89 -6.31 -0.01 4.05
C ARG A 89 -4.80 -0.15 4.05
N ILE A 90 -4.04 0.95 4.09
CA ILE A 90 -2.56 0.90 4.20
C ILE A 90 -2.14 0.12 5.45
N LYS A 91 -2.81 0.35 6.59
CA LYS A 91 -2.52 -0.34 7.85
C LYS A 91 -2.68 -1.86 7.71
N ILE A 92 -3.70 -2.31 6.99
CA ILE A 92 -3.95 -3.75 6.76
C ILE A 92 -2.95 -4.34 5.75
N ALA A 93 -2.64 -3.63 4.67
CA ALA A 93 -1.66 -4.07 3.66
C ALA A 93 -0.28 -4.40 4.26
N LYS A 94 0.13 -3.68 5.31
CA LYS A 94 1.38 -3.95 6.02
C LYS A 94 1.47 -5.40 6.51
N TYR A 95 0.35 -5.99 6.92
CA TYR A 95 0.31 -7.36 7.42
C TYR A 95 0.26 -8.40 6.29
N LEU A 96 -0.31 -8.08 5.13
CA LEU A 96 -0.35 -8.99 3.98
C LEU A 96 1.04 -9.35 3.45
N ASN A 97 1.98 -8.42 3.58
CA ASN A 97 3.37 -8.61 3.16
C ASN A 97 4.21 -9.39 4.19
N SER A 98 3.62 -9.75 5.34
CA SER A 98 4.32 -10.53 6.35
C SER A 98 4.33 -12.00 5.95
N SER A 99 5.50 -12.64 6.01
CA SER A 99 5.62 -14.10 5.84
C SER A 99 5.26 -14.88 7.10
N LEU A 100 4.61 -14.25 8.08
CA LEU A 100 4.29 -14.86 9.37
C LEU A 100 3.00 -15.67 9.24
N SER A 101 3.06 -16.93 9.67
CA SER A 101 1.92 -17.82 9.89
C SER A 101 1.69 -18.00 11.39
N ASP A 102 0.56 -18.62 11.77
CA ASP A 102 0.25 -18.98 13.15
C ASP A 102 0.11 -17.79 14.12
N LEU A 103 -0.14 -16.60 13.57
CA LEU A 103 -0.46 -15.41 14.36
C LEU A 103 -1.96 -15.24 14.57
N VAL A 104 -2.32 -14.59 15.67
CA VAL A 104 -3.68 -14.11 15.93
C VAL A 104 -3.72 -12.60 15.69
N TYR A 105 -4.45 -12.17 14.66
CA TYR A 105 -4.72 -10.76 14.40
C TYR A 105 -6.05 -10.38 15.04
N ILE A 106 -6.02 -9.40 15.95
CA ILE A 106 -7.22 -8.85 16.59
C ILE A 106 -7.49 -7.47 15.99
N LEU A 107 -8.64 -7.30 15.35
CA LEU A 107 -9.07 -6.05 14.75
C LEU A 107 -10.31 -5.52 15.44
N ASP A 108 -10.23 -4.27 15.90
CA ASP A 108 -11.34 -3.53 16.49
C ASP A 108 -11.95 -2.59 15.45
N GLU A 109 -13.21 -2.85 15.11
CA GLU A 109 -14.05 -2.15 14.13
C GLU A 109 -13.31 -1.74 12.82
N PRO A 110 -12.73 -2.70 12.08
CA PRO A 110 -11.89 -2.38 10.93
C PRO A 110 -12.62 -1.71 9.77
N SER A 111 -13.97 -1.70 9.76
CA SER A 111 -14.78 -1.07 8.73
C SER A 111 -15.33 0.33 9.07
N VAL A 112 -14.99 0.87 10.25
CA VAL A 112 -15.50 2.18 10.68
C VAL A 112 -15.14 3.28 9.70
N GLY A 113 -16.15 4.04 9.30
CA GLY A 113 -16.00 5.17 8.38
C GLY A 113 -15.65 4.77 6.94
N LEU A 114 -15.67 3.47 6.60
CA LEU A 114 -15.42 3.00 5.24
C LEU A 114 -16.67 3.08 4.38
N HIS A 115 -16.49 3.48 3.13
CA HIS A 115 -17.52 3.32 2.11
C HIS A 115 -17.76 1.83 1.83
N PRO A 116 -18.99 1.37 1.52
CA PRO A 116 -19.29 -0.04 1.24
C PRO A 116 -18.39 -0.72 0.19
N HIS A 117 -17.85 0.07 -0.75
CA HIS A 117 -16.84 -0.42 -1.70
C HIS A 117 -15.53 -0.81 -1.01
N ASP A 118 -15.02 0.03 -0.12
CA ASP A 118 -13.74 -0.18 0.58
C ASP A 118 -13.82 -1.31 1.61
N ILE A 119 -15.00 -1.52 2.19
CA ILE A 119 -15.27 -2.66 3.08
C ILE A 119 -14.96 -3.99 2.38
N ARG A 120 -15.34 -4.13 1.10
CA ARG A 120 -15.06 -5.36 0.33
C ARG A 120 -13.57 -5.57 0.13
N LEU A 121 -12.82 -4.51 -0.11
CA LEU A 121 -11.36 -4.57 -0.28
C LEU A 121 -10.66 -4.94 1.02
N VAL A 122 -11.08 -4.37 2.15
CA VAL A 122 -10.61 -4.76 3.48
C VAL A 122 -10.93 -6.22 3.77
N LYS A 123 -12.15 -6.67 3.49
CA LYS A 123 -12.55 -8.06 3.66
C LYS A 123 -11.69 -9.03 2.84
N GLN A 124 -11.40 -8.69 1.58
CA GLN A 124 -10.50 -9.49 0.73
C GLN A 124 -9.09 -9.58 1.31
N ALA A 125 -8.56 -8.47 1.84
CA ALA A 125 -7.27 -8.46 2.52
C ALA A 125 -7.26 -9.39 3.74
N LEU A 126 -8.26 -9.29 4.62
CA LEU A 126 -8.36 -10.15 5.81
C LEU A 126 -8.53 -11.63 5.43
N THR A 127 -9.22 -11.92 4.33
CA THR A 127 -9.34 -13.29 3.81
C THR A 127 -7.97 -13.82 3.36
N LYS A 128 -7.19 -13.03 2.62
CA LYS A 128 -5.81 -13.41 2.24
C LYS A 128 -4.93 -13.67 3.47
N LEU A 129 -5.04 -12.82 4.49
CA LEU A 129 -4.28 -12.98 5.73
C LEU A 129 -4.65 -14.27 6.48
N LYS A 130 -5.95 -14.61 6.50
CA LYS A 130 -6.46 -15.90 7.02
C LYS A 130 -5.89 -17.07 6.22
N ASP A 131 -5.94 -17.00 4.89
CA ASP A 131 -5.51 -18.06 3.99
C ASP A 131 -3.99 -18.31 4.04
N GLN A 132 -3.21 -17.36 4.56
CA GLN A 132 -1.79 -17.54 4.92
C GLN A 132 -1.57 -18.38 6.19
N GLY A 133 -2.64 -18.91 6.83
CA GLY A 133 -2.56 -19.72 8.04
C GLY A 133 -2.64 -18.92 9.35
N ASN A 134 -3.19 -17.69 9.29
CA ASN A 134 -3.38 -16.87 10.48
C ASN A 134 -4.82 -16.94 11.00
N THR A 135 -4.98 -16.75 12.30
CA THR A 135 -6.29 -16.59 12.93
C THR A 135 -6.67 -15.12 12.94
N ILE A 136 -7.87 -14.79 12.46
CA ILE A 136 -8.37 -13.41 12.43
C ILE A 136 -9.57 -13.30 13.38
N LEU A 137 -9.42 -12.50 14.44
CA LEU A 137 -10.49 -12.12 15.35
C LEU A 137 -10.92 -10.69 15.04
N ILE A 138 -12.20 -10.50 14.74
CA ILE A 138 -12.75 -9.21 14.34
C ILE A 138 -13.89 -8.84 15.29
N VAL A 139 -13.80 -7.67 15.91
CA VAL A 139 -14.92 -7.00 16.57
C VAL A 139 -15.54 -6.04 15.57
N GLU A 140 -16.79 -6.26 15.20
CA GLU A 140 -17.45 -5.49 14.14
C GLU A 140 -18.97 -5.53 14.29
N HIS A 141 -19.62 -4.44 13.90
CA HIS A 141 -21.08 -4.33 13.88
C HIS A 141 -21.64 -4.16 12.47
N ASN A 142 -20.78 -3.92 11.46
CA ASN A 142 -21.18 -3.77 10.07
C ASN A 142 -21.56 -5.11 9.39
N PRO A 143 -22.80 -5.28 8.88
CA PRO A 143 -23.24 -6.50 8.22
C PRO A 143 -22.39 -6.92 7.01
N LEU A 144 -21.86 -5.96 6.25
CA LEU A 144 -21.07 -6.24 5.06
C LEU A 144 -19.74 -6.94 5.38
N MET A 145 -19.19 -6.72 6.57
CA MET A 145 -17.99 -7.44 7.05
C MET A 145 -18.32 -8.85 7.52
N MET A 146 -19.41 -9.01 8.27
CA MET A 146 -19.81 -10.30 8.85
C MET A 146 -20.20 -11.33 7.78
N THR A 147 -20.81 -10.87 6.69
CA THR A 147 -21.32 -11.77 5.66
C THR A 147 -20.18 -12.39 4.86
N GLY A 148 -20.02 -13.72 4.91
CA GLY A 148 -19.10 -14.47 4.04
C GLY A 148 -17.60 -14.40 4.38
N LEU A 149 -17.23 -13.99 5.60
CA LEU A 149 -15.90 -14.32 6.18
C LEU A 149 -15.94 -15.65 6.94
N ILE A 150 -17.13 -16.04 7.40
CA ILE A 150 -17.40 -17.31 8.07
C ILE A 150 -17.88 -18.28 6.99
N THR A 151 -16.97 -19.14 6.51
CA THR A 151 -17.38 -20.41 5.89
C THR A 151 -17.68 -21.38 7.03
N PRO A 152 -18.74 -22.21 6.92
CA PRO A 152 -18.95 -23.30 7.87
C PRO A 152 -17.77 -24.28 7.90
#